data_AF-A0A959IG19-F1
#
_entry.id   AF-A0A959IG19-F1
#
_cell.length_a   1.000
_cell.length_b   1.000
_cell.length_c   1.000
_cell.angle_alpha   90.00
_cell.angle_beta   90.00
_cell.angle_gamma   90.00
#
_symmetry.space_group_name_H-M   'P 1'
#
loop_
_entity.id
_entity.type
_entity.pdbx_description
1 polymer ?
#
loop_
_entity_poly.entity_id
_entity_poly.type
_entity_poly.pdbx_seq_one_letter_code
_entity_poly.pdbx_strand_id
1 'polypeptide(L)'
;MELQVLVSKKGTKVVTATNLHQVLELPNQHFPVNVKKWLNDWYEFRDGIRKPIRLQDYGPRRVKDNPILDDYYLSVEFAKMIALRVRSKSKLKVAKQLLELSTTDAESDPLTAQQMLHIVELTKAMSMVSCQEASEREHLRTYKTRNNGEAVNWWTYRAEILGYDAAELRNKLRRSGQSPKGKNQRELIASVDRLELIRAGIIDLFMALGKPTDYAKKMGDLSKTLAREMHIEIFDDRKGQSLFTPPINPRGVRELEAILADAA
;
A
#
# COMPACT_ATOMS: atom_id res chain seq x y z
N MET A 1 6.74 7.23 34.56
CA MET A 1 6.36 5.93 33.96
C MET A 1 6.88 5.92 32.53
N GLU A 2 7.37 4.79 32.04
CA GLU A 2 7.88 4.69 30.66
C GLU A 2 6.80 4.22 29.69
N LEU A 3 6.94 4.62 28.43
CA LEU A 3 6.06 4.21 27.35
C LEU A 3 6.29 2.73 27.04
N GLN A 4 5.27 1.91 27.25
CA GLN A 4 5.32 0.48 26.98
C GLN A 4 4.85 0.21 25.56
N VAL A 5 5.76 -0.30 24.74
CA VAL A 5 5.47 -0.75 23.37
C VAL A 5 5.29 -2.26 23.37
N LEU A 6 4.20 -2.71 22.78
CA LEU A 6 3.88 -4.12 22.60
C LEU A 6 3.97 -4.45 21.11
N VAL A 7 4.48 -5.63 20.78
CA VAL A 7 4.57 -6.12 19.40
C VAL A 7 3.54 -7.22 19.22
N SER A 8 2.66 -7.07 18.24
CA SER A 8 1.69 -8.11 17.89
C SER A 8 2.38 -9.31 17.23
N LYS A 9 1.69 -10.46 17.15
CA LYS A 9 2.19 -11.63 16.40
C LYS A 9 2.52 -11.32 14.93
N LYS A 10 1.92 -10.28 14.36
CA LYS A 10 2.14 -9.83 12.98
C LYS A 10 3.25 -8.75 12.87
N GLY A 11 3.99 -8.50 13.94
CA GLY A 11 5.05 -7.48 13.99
C GLY A 11 4.56 -6.05 14.22
N THR A 12 3.25 -5.78 14.17
CA THR A 12 2.70 -4.44 14.41
C THR A 12 2.98 -3.97 15.83
N LYS A 13 3.64 -2.82 15.98
CA LYS A 13 3.86 -2.15 17.26
C LYS A 13 2.60 -1.39 17.69
N VAL A 14 2.23 -1.55 18.96
CA VAL A 14 1.08 -0.89 19.57
C VAL A 14 1.41 -0.44 20.99
N VAL A 15 0.70 0.57 21.49
CA VAL A 15 0.75 0.99 22.89
C VAL A 15 -0.63 0.83 23.51
N THR A 16 -0.74 0.69 24.82
CA THR A 16 -2.06 0.65 25.47
C THR A 16 -2.55 2.06 25.76
N ALA A 17 -3.86 2.29 25.65
CA ALA A 17 -4.47 3.58 25.97
C ALA A 17 -4.23 3.95 27.44
N THR A 18 -4.29 2.96 28.35
CA THR A 18 -3.96 3.13 29.77
C THR A 18 -2.52 3.60 29.97
N ASN A 19 -1.53 2.93 29.38
CA ASN A 19 -0.13 3.34 29.52
C ASN A 19 0.11 4.72 28.88
N LEU A 20 -0.45 4.99 27.69
CA LEU A 20 -0.32 6.28 27.03
C LEU A 20 -0.90 7.41 27.89
N HIS A 21 -2.07 7.21 28.50
CA HIS A 21 -2.70 8.18 29.39
C HIS A 21 -1.86 8.47 30.63
N GLN A 22 -1.29 7.42 31.25
CA GLN A 22 -0.42 7.54 32.41
C GLN A 22 0.90 8.26 32.09
N VAL A 23 1.53 7.93 30.96
CA VAL A 23 2.80 8.54 30.52
C VAL A 23 2.58 10.00 30.09
N LEU A 24 1.39 10.34 29.61
CA LEU A 24 0.97 11.73 29.37
C LEU A 24 0.58 12.47 30.67
N GLU A 25 0.70 11.84 31.84
CA GLU A 25 0.43 12.44 33.16
C GLU A 25 -0.98 13.06 33.24
N LEU A 26 -1.96 12.40 32.61
CA LEU A 26 -3.34 12.88 32.62
C LEU A 26 -4.06 12.42 33.90
N PRO A 27 -5.05 13.19 34.39
CA PRO A 27 -5.80 12.78 35.58
C PRO A 27 -6.54 11.46 35.35
N ASN A 28 -6.28 10.46 36.20
CA ASN A 28 -6.84 9.10 36.07
C ASN A 28 -8.38 9.09 36.02
N GLN A 29 -9.04 9.98 36.78
CA GLN A 29 -10.50 10.14 36.79
C GLN A 29 -11.08 10.52 35.41
N HIS A 30 -10.27 11.09 34.52
CA HIS A 30 -10.69 11.48 33.17
C HIS A 30 -10.34 10.43 32.12
N PHE A 31 -9.79 9.27 32.51
CA PHE A 31 -9.42 8.23 31.56
C PHE A 31 -10.56 7.83 30.61
N PRO A 32 -11.77 7.46 31.08
CA PRO A 32 -12.84 7.02 30.18
C PRO A 32 -13.28 8.13 29.21
N VAL A 33 -13.35 9.37 29.70
CA VAL A 33 -13.76 10.54 28.90
C VAL A 33 -12.70 10.87 27.84
N ASN A 34 -11.43 10.83 28.22
CA ASN A 34 -10.31 11.11 27.31
C ASN A 34 -10.24 10.05 26.22
N VAL A 35 -10.31 8.76 26.57
CA VAL A 35 -10.28 7.67 25.60
C VAL A 35 -11.47 7.74 24.65
N LYS A 36 -12.69 7.95 25.16
CA LYS A 36 -13.88 8.13 24.33
C LYS A 36 -13.70 9.30 23.35
N LYS A 37 -13.15 10.43 23.82
CA LYS A 37 -12.80 11.56 22.94
C LYS A 37 -11.77 11.15 21.90
N TRP A 38 -10.69 10.48 22.29
CA TRP A 38 -9.63 10.09 21.37
C TRP A 38 -10.15 9.25 20.22
N LEU A 39 -11.03 8.28 20.48
CA LEU A 39 -11.61 7.39 19.47
C LEU A 39 -12.62 8.08 18.56
N ASN A 40 -13.12 9.27 18.91
CA ASN A 40 -14.18 9.97 18.16
C ASN A 40 -13.72 11.28 17.48
N ASP A 41 -12.48 11.70 17.71
CA ASP A 41 -11.92 12.93 17.15
C ASP A 41 -11.31 12.71 15.75
N TRP A 42 -11.03 13.79 15.04
CA TRP A 42 -10.44 13.78 13.69
C TRP A 42 -8.93 13.90 13.74
N TYR A 43 -8.20 13.08 12.98
CA TYR A 43 -6.74 13.11 12.93
C TYR A 43 -6.25 13.05 11.49
N GLU A 44 -5.02 13.52 11.28
CA GLU A 44 -4.32 13.51 9.99
C GLU A 44 -3.44 12.27 9.91
N PHE A 45 -4.05 11.13 9.56
CA PHE A 45 -3.33 9.90 9.28
C PHE A 45 -2.63 10.00 7.92
N ARG A 46 -1.68 9.10 7.64
CA ARG A 46 -1.00 9.02 6.32
C ARG A 46 -1.96 8.90 5.13
N ASP A 47 -3.11 8.26 5.33
CA ASP A 47 -4.15 8.07 4.31
C ASP A 47 -5.19 9.21 4.28
N GLY A 48 -5.00 10.27 5.08
CA GLY A 48 -5.80 11.48 5.05
C GLY A 48 -6.43 11.85 6.39
N ILE A 49 -7.25 12.91 6.37
CA ILE A 49 -7.94 13.43 7.55
C ILE A 49 -9.21 12.60 7.80
N ARG A 50 -9.19 11.77 8.85
CA ARG A 50 -10.31 10.89 9.22
C ARG A 50 -10.38 10.61 10.71
N LYS A 51 -11.47 9.95 11.14
CA LYS A 51 -11.57 9.36 12.48
C LYS A 51 -10.77 8.05 12.56
N PRO A 52 -10.32 7.64 13.76
CA PRO A 52 -9.65 6.35 13.97
C PRO A 52 -10.57 5.19 13.59
N ILE A 53 -10.02 4.20 12.88
CA ILE A 53 -10.73 3.01 12.41
C ILE A 53 -10.40 1.83 13.33
N ARG A 54 -11.44 1.13 13.77
CA ARG A 54 -11.31 -0.08 14.60
C ARG A 54 -10.58 -1.18 13.82
N LEU A 55 -9.69 -1.90 14.48
CA LEU A 55 -8.77 -2.92 13.94
C LEU A 55 -7.68 -2.40 12.98
N GLN A 56 -7.64 -1.09 12.73
CA GLN A 56 -6.58 -0.43 11.97
C GLN A 56 -5.74 0.46 12.88
N ASP A 57 -6.38 1.44 13.53
CA ASP A 57 -5.70 2.39 14.40
C ASP A 57 -5.84 2.02 15.88
N TYR A 58 -6.89 1.28 16.23
CA TYR A 58 -7.10 0.82 17.60
C TYR A 58 -7.84 -0.51 17.67
N GLY A 59 -7.65 -1.26 18.75
CA GLY A 59 -8.34 -2.53 19.01
C GLY A 59 -8.70 -2.68 20.49
N PRO A 60 -9.87 -3.28 20.82
CA PRO A 60 -10.26 -3.46 22.21
C PRO A 60 -9.29 -4.41 22.93
N ARG A 61 -8.94 -4.08 24.18
CA ARG A 61 -8.13 -4.90 25.06
C ARG A 61 -8.97 -5.36 26.24
N ARG A 62 -9.09 -6.67 26.44
CA ARG A 62 -9.71 -7.23 27.64
C ARG A 62 -8.70 -7.22 28.79
N VAL A 63 -8.93 -6.39 29.80
CA VAL A 63 -8.12 -6.37 31.02
C VAL A 63 -8.65 -7.45 31.97
N LYS A 64 -7.82 -8.46 32.28
CA LYS A 64 -8.24 -9.61 33.11
C LYS A 64 -8.63 -9.18 34.54
N ASP A 65 -7.93 -8.18 35.08
CA ASP A 65 -8.05 -7.79 36.50
C ASP A 65 -9.06 -6.65 36.73
N ASN A 66 -9.59 -6.04 35.67
CA ASN A 66 -10.63 -5.02 35.77
C ASN A 66 -11.52 -5.03 34.52
N PRO A 67 -12.54 -5.91 34.48
CA PRO A 67 -13.41 -6.08 33.31
C PRO A 67 -14.33 -4.88 33.02
N ILE A 68 -14.39 -3.90 33.93
CA ILE A 68 -15.23 -2.69 33.79
C ILE A 68 -14.49 -1.59 33.03
N LEU A 69 -13.15 -1.64 32.98
CA LEU A 69 -12.34 -0.63 32.30
C LEU A 69 -12.15 -0.99 30.83
N ASP A 70 -12.79 -0.23 29.95
CA ASP A 70 -12.58 -0.31 28.50
C ASP A 70 -11.19 0.24 28.14
N ASP A 71 -10.22 -0.67 27.92
CA ASP A 71 -8.88 -0.34 27.45
C ASP A 71 -8.70 -0.72 25.97
N TYR A 72 -7.71 -0.11 25.33
CA TYR A 72 -7.48 -0.27 23.90
C TYR A 72 -5.99 -0.40 23.59
N TYR A 73 -5.67 -1.23 22.61
CA TYR A 73 -4.42 -1.14 21.87
C TYR A 73 -4.54 -0.01 20.86
N LEU A 74 -3.54 0.85 20.78
CA LEU A 74 -3.45 1.98 19.86
C LEU A 74 -2.24 1.78 18.95
N SER A 75 -2.39 2.03 17.66
CA SER A 75 -1.25 2.08 16.74
C SER A 75 -0.29 3.19 17.16
N VAL A 76 1.01 3.02 16.89
CA VAL A 76 2.03 4.03 17.23
C VAL A 76 1.73 5.36 16.56
N GLU A 77 1.26 5.33 15.30
CA GLU A 77 0.85 6.53 14.56
C GLU A 77 -0.30 7.25 15.26
N PHE A 78 -1.35 6.52 15.65
CA PHE A 78 -2.50 7.10 16.32
C PHE A 78 -2.12 7.67 17.70
N ALA A 79 -1.34 6.92 18.48
CA ALA A 79 -0.86 7.36 19.78
C ALA A 79 -0.01 8.65 19.69
N LYS A 80 0.81 8.78 18.64
CA LYS A 80 1.61 10.00 18.39
C LYS A 80 0.70 11.21 18.20
N MET A 81 -0.37 11.05 17.42
CA MET A 81 -1.32 12.14 17.17
C MET A 81 -2.12 12.52 18.42
N ILE A 82 -2.51 11.53 19.23
CA ILE A 82 -3.11 11.76 20.56
C ILE A 82 -2.15 12.59 21.42
N ALA A 83 -0.88 12.16 21.52
CA ALA A 83 0.12 12.85 22.34
C ALA A 83 0.26 14.32 21.93
N LEU A 84 0.41 14.62 20.64
CA LEU A 84 0.57 15.99 20.14
C LEU A 84 -0.63 16.90 20.46
N ARG A 85 -1.84 16.34 20.48
CA ARG A 85 -3.09 17.09 20.66
C ARG A 85 -3.47 17.32 22.12
N VAL A 86 -3.04 16.44 23.01
CA VAL A 86 -3.37 16.51 24.43
C VAL A 86 -2.59 17.66 25.11
N ARG A 87 -3.23 18.30 26.10
CA ARG A 87 -2.58 19.28 26.98
C ARG A 87 -1.82 18.55 28.10
N SER A 88 -0.58 18.16 27.81
CA SER A 88 0.34 17.56 28.79
C SER A 88 1.71 18.22 28.68
N LYS A 89 2.43 18.32 29.80
CA LYS A 89 3.84 18.79 29.83
C LYS A 89 4.76 17.77 29.16
N SER A 90 4.43 16.49 29.26
CA SER A 90 5.21 15.36 28.71
C SER A 90 4.90 15.07 27.24
N LYS A 91 3.95 15.79 26.61
CA LYS A 91 3.46 15.51 25.26
C LYS A 91 4.55 15.45 24.19
N LEU A 92 5.51 16.38 24.21
CA LEU A 92 6.54 16.47 23.19
C LEU A 92 7.54 15.32 23.32
N LYS A 93 7.90 14.95 24.56
CA LYS A 93 8.79 13.82 24.85
C LYS A 93 8.17 12.52 24.36
N VAL A 94 6.90 12.29 24.70
CA VAL A 94 6.15 11.09 24.28
C VAL A 94 5.96 11.04 22.77
N ALA A 95 5.64 12.17 22.13
CA ALA A 95 5.50 12.23 20.68
C ALA A 95 6.82 11.93 19.94
N LYS A 96 7.96 12.39 20.46
CA LYS A 96 9.29 12.06 19.89
C LYS A 96 9.61 10.57 20.00
N GLN A 97 9.37 9.96 21.16
CA GLN A 97 9.55 8.52 21.35
C GLN A 97 8.65 7.72 20.39
N LEU A 98 7.38 8.10 20.26
CA LEU A 98 6.45 7.48 19.31
C LEU A 98 6.85 7.71 17.85
N LEU A 99 7.45 8.86 17.53
CA LEU A 99 7.96 9.14 16.20
C LEU A 99 9.11 8.18 15.83
N GLU A 100 10.10 8.04 16.71
CA GLU A 100 11.24 7.11 16.51
C GLU A 100 10.78 5.67 16.30
N LEU A 101 9.73 5.25 17.00
CA LEU A 101 9.11 3.93 16.84
C LEU A 101 8.35 3.80 15.52
N SER A 102 7.79 4.88 15.01
CA SER A 102 7.05 4.92 13.73
C SER A 102 7.96 5.00 12.51
N THR A 103 9.17 5.55 12.66
CA THR A 103 10.19 5.61 11.59
C THR A 103 10.82 4.25 11.36
N THR A 104 10.88 3.36 12.37
CA THR A 104 11.38 2.00 12.20
C THR A 104 10.51 1.13 11.28
N ASP A 105 9.23 1.47 11.09
CA ASP A 105 8.30 0.66 10.29
C ASP A 105 7.97 1.30 8.92
N ALA A 106 8.46 2.52 8.63
CA ALA A 106 8.01 3.34 7.50
C ALA A 106 9.11 3.72 6.50
N GLU A 107 10.38 3.68 6.90
CA GLU A 107 11.50 3.92 6.00
C GLU A 107 12.51 2.77 6.16
N SER A 108 12.68 2.01 5.08
CA SER A 108 13.84 1.16 4.83
C SER A 108 14.05 -0.07 5.72
N ASP A 109 13.03 -0.92 5.90
CA ASP A 109 13.39 -2.33 6.03
C ASP A 109 13.82 -2.81 4.63
N PRO A 110 15.10 -3.17 4.43
CA PRO A 110 15.55 -3.64 3.13
C PRO A 110 14.73 -4.87 2.75
N LEU A 111 14.36 -4.98 1.46
CA LEU A 111 13.67 -6.17 0.96
C LEU A 111 14.47 -7.41 1.37
N THR A 112 13.82 -8.36 2.02
CA THR A 112 14.46 -9.64 2.32
C THR A 112 14.83 -10.33 1.02
N ALA A 113 15.83 -11.23 1.04
CA ALA A 113 16.22 -11.97 -0.15
C ALA A 113 15.03 -12.70 -0.81
N GLN A 114 14.11 -13.23 0.00
CA GLN A 114 12.89 -13.88 -0.50
C GLN A 114 11.93 -12.89 -1.16
N GLN A 115 11.73 -11.71 -0.58
CA GLN A 115 10.90 -10.66 -1.19
C GLN A 115 11.51 -10.17 -2.51
N MET A 116 12.84 -10.02 -2.57
CA MET A 116 13.55 -9.63 -3.78
C MET A 116 13.38 -10.67 -4.90
N LEU A 117 13.56 -11.96 -4.58
CA LEU A 117 13.33 -13.06 -5.52
C LEU A 117 11.90 -13.06 -6.05
N HIS A 118 10.91 -12.84 -5.17
CA HIS A 118 9.53 -12.77 -5.57
C HIS A 118 9.26 -11.60 -6.54
N ILE A 119 9.82 -10.41 -6.27
CA ILE A 119 9.72 -9.28 -7.20
C ILE A 119 10.35 -9.61 -8.57
N VAL A 120 11.47 -10.33 -8.59
CA VAL A 120 12.08 -10.78 -9.86
C VAL A 120 11.14 -11.72 -10.62
N GLU A 121 10.48 -12.66 -9.94
CA GLU A 121 9.52 -13.58 -10.56
C GLU A 121 8.28 -12.84 -11.07
N LEU A 122 7.71 -11.92 -10.29
CA LEU A 122 6.60 -11.07 -10.71
C LEU A 122 6.99 -10.23 -11.94
N THR A 123 8.20 -9.68 -11.96
CA THR A 123 8.72 -8.89 -13.09
C THR A 123 8.77 -9.75 -14.37
N LYS A 124 9.22 -11.00 -14.27
CA LYS A 124 9.20 -11.96 -15.39
C LYS A 124 7.77 -12.31 -15.80
N ALA A 125 6.87 -12.55 -14.86
CA ALA A 125 5.47 -12.86 -15.18
C ALA A 125 4.79 -11.70 -15.92
N MET A 126 5.06 -10.46 -15.52
CA MET A 126 4.55 -9.26 -16.17
C MET A 126 5.14 -8.99 -17.56
N SER A 127 6.05 -9.83 -18.06
CA SER A 127 6.40 -9.85 -19.50
C SER A 127 5.24 -10.33 -20.36
N MET A 128 4.33 -11.13 -19.81
CA MET A 128 3.14 -11.64 -20.50
C MET A 128 1.99 -10.65 -20.45
N VAL A 129 1.38 -10.39 -21.59
CA VAL A 129 0.24 -9.45 -21.70
C VAL A 129 -0.97 -9.97 -20.92
N SER A 130 -1.19 -11.29 -20.85
CA SER A 130 -2.28 -11.87 -20.05
C SER A 130 -2.17 -11.53 -18.56
N CYS A 131 -0.96 -11.60 -17.97
CA CYS A 131 -0.73 -11.24 -16.57
C CYS A 131 -0.98 -9.75 -16.31
N GLN A 132 -0.58 -8.89 -17.25
CA GLN A 132 -0.85 -7.45 -17.18
C GLN A 132 -2.36 -7.19 -17.19
N GLU A 133 -3.12 -7.84 -18.08
CA GLU A 133 -4.59 -7.70 -18.15
C GLU A 133 -5.30 -8.24 -16.93
N ALA A 134 -4.86 -9.37 -16.40
CA ALA A 134 -5.42 -9.93 -15.18
C ALA A 134 -5.26 -8.97 -14.00
N SER A 135 -4.06 -8.39 -13.84
CA SER A 135 -3.76 -7.43 -12.77
C SER A 135 -4.58 -6.14 -12.91
N GLU A 136 -4.67 -5.60 -14.13
CA GLU A 136 -5.47 -4.41 -14.43
C GLU A 136 -6.97 -4.64 -14.11
N ARG A 137 -7.50 -5.82 -14.47
CA ARG A 137 -8.89 -6.20 -14.21
C ARG A 137 -9.19 -6.32 -12.71
N GLU A 138 -8.27 -6.91 -11.93
CA GLU A 138 -8.43 -7.04 -10.48
C GLU A 138 -8.30 -5.69 -9.77
N HIS A 139 -7.40 -4.82 -10.24
CA HIS A 139 -7.31 -3.45 -9.73
C HIS A 139 -8.61 -2.68 -10.01
N LEU A 140 -9.17 -2.81 -11.22
CA LEU A 140 -10.48 -2.22 -11.56
C LEU A 140 -11.59 -2.78 -10.67
N ARG A 141 -11.60 -4.08 -10.37
CA ARG A 141 -12.58 -4.69 -9.44
C ARG A 141 -12.47 -4.06 -8.06
N THR A 142 -11.26 -3.94 -7.53
CA THR A 142 -10.98 -3.30 -6.23
C THR A 142 -11.43 -1.84 -6.22
N TYR A 143 -11.17 -1.11 -7.31
CA TYR A 143 -11.63 0.26 -7.48
C TYR A 143 -13.17 0.35 -7.46
N LYS A 144 -13.87 -0.51 -8.22
CA LYS A 144 -15.34 -0.55 -8.25
C LYS A 144 -15.91 -0.80 -6.86
N THR A 145 -15.37 -1.76 -6.12
CA THR A 145 -15.81 -2.06 -4.74
C THR A 145 -15.70 -0.83 -3.84
N ARG A 146 -14.65 -0.01 -3.99
CA ARG A 146 -14.46 1.23 -3.22
C ARG A 146 -15.36 2.38 -3.68
N ASN A 147 -15.88 2.32 -4.91
CA ASN A 147 -16.67 3.38 -5.54
C ASN A 147 -18.11 2.92 -5.82
N ASN A 148 -18.71 2.13 -4.93
CA ASN A 148 -20.12 1.68 -5.04
C ASN A 148 -20.48 1.01 -6.38
N GLY A 149 -19.54 0.30 -7.00
CA GLY A 149 -19.71 -0.39 -8.29
C GLY A 149 -19.43 0.47 -9.53
N GLU A 150 -19.18 1.77 -9.36
CA GLU A 150 -18.94 2.69 -10.48
C GLU A 150 -17.49 2.64 -10.99
N ALA A 151 -17.32 2.86 -12.29
CA ALA A 151 -16.01 2.86 -12.97
C ALA A 151 -15.79 4.09 -13.87
N VAL A 152 -16.63 5.13 -13.76
CA VAL A 152 -16.61 6.29 -14.65
C VAL A 152 -15.23 6.98 -14.66
N ASN A 153 -14.61 7.11 -13.49
CA ASN A 153 -13.32 7.79 -13.32
C ASN A 153 -12.11 6.85 -13.29
N TRP A 154 -12.29 5.56 -13.61
CA TRP A 154 -11.24 4.55 -13.52
C TRP A 154 -9.96 4.95 -14.28
N TRP A 155 -10.11 5.35 -15.54
CA TRP A 155 -8.97 5.67 -16.41
C TRP A 155 -8.20 6.90 -15.91
N THR A 156 -8.90 7.90 -15.38
CA THR A 156 -8.31 9.10 -14.78
C THR A 156 -7.53 8.74 -13.52
N TYR A 157 -8.16 7.99 -12.61
CA TYR A 157 -7.53 7.51 -11.37
C TYR A 157 -6.29 6.64 -11.66
N ARG A 158 -6.39 5.70 -12.60
CA ARG A 158 -5.26 4.85 -12.98
C ARG A 158 -4.13 5.66 -13.59
N ALA A 159 -4.43 6.63 -14.46
CA ALA A 159 -3.41 7.49 -15.06
C ALA A 159 -2.64 8.30 -14.00
N GLU A 160 -3.33 8.84 -13.01
CA GLU A 160 -2.73 9.56 -11.87
C GLU A 160 -1.79 8.66 -11.05
N ILE A 161 -2.20 7.41 -10.79
CA ILE A 161 -1.35 6.43 -10.10
C ILE A 161 -0.12 6.05 -10.92
N LEU A 162 -0.28 5.82 -12.22
CA LEU A 162 0.84 5.47 -13.09
C LEU A 162 1.81 6.64 -13.29
N GLY A 163 1.35 7.87 -13.06
CA GLY A 163 2.14 9.09 -13.22
C GLY A 163 2.24 9.54 -14.67
N TYR A 164 1.21 9.26 -15.48
CA TYR A 164 1.16 9.69 -16.88
C TYR A 164 -0.09 10.49 -17.17
N ASP A 165 0.09 11.54 -17.96
CA ASP A 165 -1.01 12.21 -18.65
C ASP A 165 -1.16 11.66 -20.08
N ALA A 166 -2.39 11.32 -20.47
CA ALA A 166 -2.70 10.83 -21.81
C ALA A 166 -2.40 11.87 -22.89
N ALA A 167 -2.50 13.18 -22.59
CA ALA A 167 -2.11 14.20 -23.56
C ALA A 167 -0.58 14.28 -23.69
N GLU A 168 0.15 14.17 -22.58
CA GLU A 168 1.61 14.08 -22.58
C GLU A 168 2.14 12.88 -23.38
N LEU A 169 1.58 11.68 -23.20
CA LEU A 169 1.95 10.48 -23.96
C LEU A 169 1.75 10.69 -25.47
N ARG A 170 0.61 11.27 -25.88
CA ARG A 170 0.35 11.58 -27.29
C ARG A 170 1.33 12.61 -27.85
N ASN A 171 1.73 13.60 -27.06
CA ASN A 171 2.72 14.60 -27.45
C ASN A 171 4.12 14.00 -27.61
N LYS A 172 4.54 13.11 -26.69
CA LYS A 172 5.80 12.36 -26.82
C LYS A 172 5.82 11.54 -28.11
N LEU A 173 4.72 10.88 -28.43
CA LEU A 173 4.55 10.09 -29.67
C LEU A 173 4.67 10.94 -30.95
N ARG A 174 4.04 12.12 -30.95
CA ARG A 174 4.13 13.06 -32.09
C ARG A 174 5.56 13.55 -32.28
N ARG A 175 6.28 13.84 -31.20
CA ARG A 175 7.69 14.26 -31.23
C ARG A 175 8.62 13.17 -31.77
N SER A 176 8.28 11.89 -31.57
CA SER A 176 9.00 10.75 -32.15
C SER A 176 8.55 10.40 -33.58
N GLY A 177 7.75 11.26 -34.24
CA GLY A 177 7.30 11.07 -35.61
C GLY A 177 6.18 10.04 -35.78
N GLN A 178 5.58 9.56 -34.69
CA GLN A 178 4.50 8.57 -34.73
C GLN A 178 3.11 9.22 -34.58
N SER A 179 2.12 8.65 -35.26
CA SER A 179 0.72 9.06 -35.09
C SER A 179 0.09 8.42 -33.86
N PRO A 180 -0.53 9.19 -32.94
CA PRO A 180 -1.29 8.67 -31.81
C PRO A 180 -2.72 8.24 -32.17
N LYS A 181 -3.17 8.46 -33.42
CA LYS A 181 -4.56 8.21 -33.81
C LYS A 181 -4.86 6.70 -33.77
N GLY A 182 -5.97 6.34 -33.12
CA GLY A 182 -6.44 4.95 -33.01
C GLY A 182 -5.75 4.11 -31.92
N LYS A 183 -4.72 4.64 -31.24
CA LYS A 183 -4.02 3.91 -30.18
C LYS A 183 -4.78 3.96 -28.85
N ASN A 184 -4.97 2.81 -28.22
CA ASN A 184 -5.47 2.72 -26.85
C ASN A 184 -4.38 3.09 -25.82
N GLN A 185 -4.73 3.19 -24.54
CA GLN A 185 -3.78 3.61 -23.48
C GLN A 185 -2.54 2.71 -23.42
N ARG A 186 -2.72 1.39 -23.53
CA ARG A 186 -1.61 0.43 -23.51
C ARG A 186 -0.69 0.63 -24.70
N GLU A 187 -1.24 0.80 -25.89
CA GLU A 187 -0.47 1.05 -27.11
C GLU A 187 0.29 2.38 -27.04
N LEU A 188 -0.30 3.42 -26.44
CA LEU A 188 0.37 4.69 -26.19
C LEU A 188 1.56 4.53 -25.25
N ILE A 189 1.37 3.84 -24.11
CA ILE A 189 2.44 3.56 -23.15
C ILE A 189 3.56 2.75 -23.83
N ALA A 190 3.21 1.66 -24.50
CA ALA A 190 4.15 0.77 -25.18
C ALA A 190 4.98 1.48 -26.27
N SER A 191 4.41 2.49 -26.91
CA SER A 191 5.09 3.27 -27.95
C SER A 191 6.11 4.27 -27.39
N VAL A 192 5.98 4.65 -26.12
CA VAL A 192 6.94 5.53 -25.43
C VAL A 192 8.04 4.72 -24.77
N ASP A 193 7.66 3.69 -24.00
CA ASP A 193 8.59 2.76 -23.36
C ASP A 193 7.85 1.44 -23.11
N ARG A 194 8.28 0.35 -23.74
CA ARG A 194 7.62 -0.96 -23.59
C ARG A 194 7.68 -1.43 -22.13
N LEU A 195 8.77 -1.17 -21.41
CA LEU A 195 8.93 -1.63 -20.02
C LEU A 195 7.97 -0.92 -19.05
N GLU A 196 7.33 0.17 -19.46
CA GLU A 196 6.24 0.78 -18.68
C GLU A 196 5.01 -0.11 -18.56
N LEU A 197 4.82 -1.08 -19.46
CA LEU A 197 3.74 -2.05 -19.31
C LEU A 197 4.02 -3.02 -18.15
N ILE A 198 5.27 -3.40 -17.93
CA ILE A 198 5.69 -4.21 -16.76
C ILE A 198 5.46 -3.39 -15.49
N ARG A 199 5.92 -2.14 -15.47
CA ARG A 199 5.68 -1.22 -14.35
C ARG A 199 4.20 -1.06 -14.03
N ALA A 200 3.38 -0.82 -15.05
CA ALA A 200 1.94 -0.66 -14.89
C ALA A 200 1.27 -1.94 -14.35
N GLY A 201 1.64 -3.12 -14.87
CA GLY A 201 1.12 -4.40 -14.39
C GLY A 201 1.46 -4.67 -12.93
N ILE A 202 2.69 -4.35 -12.49
CA ILE A 202 3.10 -4.49 -11.08
C ILE A 202 2.35 -3.52 -10.18
N ILE A 203 2.18 -2.26 -10.62
CA ILE A 203 1.40 -1.27 -9.86
C ILE A 203 -0.05 -1.76 -9.73
N ASP A 204 -0.69 -2.19 -10.82
CA ASP A 204 -2.05 -2.69 -10.81
C ASP A 204 -2.18 -3.90 -9.87
N LEU A 205 -1.25 -4.85 -9.91
CA LEU A 205 -1.20 -5.99 -9.00
C LEU A 205 -1.19 -5.54 -7.53
N PHE A 206 -0.24 -4.70 -7.14
CA PHE A 206 -0.13 -4.29 -5.74
C PHE A 206 -1.29 -3.43 -5.28
N MET A 207 -1.88 -2.62 -6.16
CA MET A 207 -3.09 -1.88 -5.86
C MET A 207 -4.30 -2.81 -5.68
N ALA A 208 -4.41 -3.87 -6.47
CA ALA A 208 -5.43 -4.91 -6.32
C ALA A 208 -5.28 -5.65 -4.97
N LEU A 209 -4.04 -5.88 -4.52
CA LEU A 209 -3.72 -6.44 -3.20
C LEU A 209 -3.92 -5.45 -2.05
N GLY A 210 -4.46 -4.26 -2.32
CA GLY A 210 -4.74 -3.25 -1.31
C GLY A 210 -3.49 -2.59 -0.71
N LYS A 211 -2.33 -2.67 -1.38
CA LYS A 211 -1.12 -1.97 -0.92
C LYS A 211 -1.25 -0.45 -1.13
N PRO A 212 -0.56 0.36 -0.33
CA PRO A 212 -0.50 1.81 -0.53
C PRO A 212 0.08 2.18 -1.90
N THR A 213 -0.41 3.27 -2.49
CA THR A 213 0.05 3.75 -3.81
C THR A 213 1.55 3.96 -3.89
N ASP A 214 2.17 4.53 -2.86
CA ASP A 214 3.62 4.76 -2.83
C ASP A 214 4.41 3.45 -2.84
N TYR A 215 3.92 2.41 -2.16
CA TYR A 215 4.52 1.08 -2.18
C TYR A 215 4.40 0.47 -3.58
N ALA A 216 3.21 0.52 -4.18
CA ALA A 216 2.97 -0.01 -5.53
C ALA A 216 3.87 0.68 -6.57
N LYS A 217 4.00 2.01 -6.50
CA LYS A 217 4.91 2.81 -7.35
C LYS A 217 6.36 2.37 -7.19
N LYS A 218 6.86 2.28 -5.95
CA LYS A 218 8.24 1.82 -5.66
C LYS A 218 8.52 0.44 -6.22
N MET A 219 7.60 -0.52 -6.07
CA MET A 219 7.74 -1.86 -6.63
C MET A 219 7.69 -1.84 -8.17
N GLY A 220 6.81 -1.03 -8.76
CA GLY A 220 6.75 -0.84 -10.21
C GLY A 220 8.05 -0.27 -10.79
N ASP A 221 8.64 0.73 -10.14
CA ASP A 221 9.91 1.33 -10.55
C ASP A 221 11.08 0.34 -10.42
N LEU A 222 11.11 -0.44 -9.34
CA LEU A 222 12.08 -1.52 -9.15
C LEU A 222 11.93 -2.59 -10.24
N SER A 223 10.72 -3.06 -10.50
CA SER A 223 10.44 -4.05 -11.55
C SER A 223 10.80 -3.54 -12.94
N LYS A 224 10.56 -2.27 -13.25
CA LYS A 224 11.03 -1.66 -14.51
C LYS A 224 12.55 -1.70 -14.63
N THR A 225 13.25 -1.39 -13.54
CA THR A 225 14.71 -1.42 -13.48
C THR A 225 15.22 -2.85 -13.69
N LEU A 226 14.66 -3.82 -12.96
CA LEU A 226 14.99 -5.23 -13.12
C LEU A 226 14.73 -5.73 -14.53
N ALA A 227 13.59 -5.38 -15.13
CA ALA A 227 13.27 -5.78 -16.50
C ALA A 227 14.28 -5.24 -17.51
N ARG A 228 14.80 -4.03 -17.30
CA ARG A 228 15.86 -3.46 -18.13
C ARG A 228 17.17 -4.22 -17.98
N GLU A 229 17.62 -4.45 -16.75
CA GLU A 229 18.88 -5.18 -16.46
C GLU A 229 18.83 -6.63 -16.94
N MET A 230 17.66 -7.26 -16.86
CA MET A 230 17.45 -8.63 -17.29
C MET A 230 17.11 -8.76 -18.79
N HIS A 231 17.06 -7.65 -19.53
CA HIS A 231 16.67 -7.60 -20.93
C HIS A 231 15.34 -8.32 -21.22
N ILE A 232 14.35 -8.11 -20.37
CA ILE A 232 13.03 -8.75 -20.51
C ILE A 232 12.28 -8.10 -21.67
N GLU A 233 11.81 -8.94 -22.59
CA GLU A 233 10.93 -8.56 -23.68
C GLU A 233 9.46 -8.84 -23.34
N ILE A 234 8.56 -8.00 -23.85
CA ILE A 234 7.12 -8.18 -23.65
C ILE A 234 6.56 -9.08 -24.74
N PHE A 235 5.85 -10.11 -24.30
CA PHE A 235 5.25 -11.14 -25.13
C PHE A 235 3.72 -11.11 -25.04
N ASP A 236 3.05 -11.03 -26.20
CA ASP A 236 1.59 -11.13 -26.29
C ASP A 236 1.17 -12.61 -26.40
N ASP A 237 1.11 -13.28 -25.26
CA ASP A 237 0.80 -14.70 -25.10
C ASP A 237 -0.64 -15.08 -25.43
N ARG A 238 -1.52 -14.09 -25.63
CA ARG A 238 -2.92 -14.30 -26.00
C ARG A 238 -3.11 -14.76 -27.45
N LYS A 239 -2.07 -14.58 -28.30
CA LYS A 239 -2.12 -14.93 -29.74
C LYS A 239 -1.51 -16.31 -30.05
N GLY A 240 -1.16 -17.10 -29.03
CA GLY A 240 -0.53 -18.41 -29.15
C GLY A 240 0.82 -18.47 -28.43
N GLN A 241 1.25 -19.68 -28.04
CA GLN A 241 2.52 -19.88 -27.33
C GLN A 241 3.71 -19.68 -28.28
N SER A 242 4.66 -18.83 -27.89
CA SER A 242 5.99 -18.80 -28.49
C SER A 242 6.80 -19.99 -27.96
N LEU A 243 7.39 -20.77 -28.87
CA LEU A 243 8.25 -21.91 -28.57
C LEU A 243 9.51 -21.54 -27.75
N PHE A 244 9.82 -20.24 -27.64
CA PHE A 244 11.01 -19.71 -26.97
C PHE A 244 10.66 -18.85 -25.74
N THR A 245 9.46 -19.01 -25.20
CA THR A 245 9.10 -18.34 -23.95
C THR A 245 10.04 -18.82 -22.84
N PRO A 246 10.74 -17.93 -22.11
CA PRO A 246 11.53 -18.34 -20.94
C PRO A 246 10.63 -19.17 -20.02
N PRO A 247 11.11 -20.27 -19.41
CA PRO A 247 10.30 -21.06 -18.51
C PRO A 247 9.89 -20.18 -17.32
N ILE A 248 8.68 -19.62 -17.39
CA ILE A 248 8.06 -18.95 -16.27
C ILE A 248 7.68 -20.06 -15.32
N ASN A 249 8.22 -19.98 -14.11
CA ASN A 249 7.91 -20.94 -13.07
C ASN A 249 6.38 -20.98 -12.90
N PRO A 250 5.71 -22.11 -13.24
CA PRO A 250 4.26 -22.19 -13.14
C PRO A 250 3.79 -22.04 -11.69
N ARG A 251 4.71 -22.20 -10.73
CA ARG A 251 4.50 -21.88 -9.32
C ARG A 251 4.34 -20.39 -9.07
N GLY A 252 5.08 -19.52 -9.74
CA GLY A 252 4.96 -18.06 -9.59
C GLY A 252 3.63 -17.51 -10.15
N VAL A 253 3.13 -18.10 -11.24
CA VAL A 253 1.78 -17.79 -11.78
C VAL A 253 0.69 -18.32 -10.85
N ARG A 254 0.82 -19.57 -10.35
CA ARG A 254 -0.12 -20.14 -9.38
C ARG A 254 -0.07 -19.45 -8.01
N GLU A 255 1.09 -18.96 -7.58
CA GLU A 255 1.23 -18.14 -6.38
C GLU A 255 0.59 -16.77 -6.58
N LEU A 256 0.70 -16.18 -7.77
CA LEU A 256 -0.07 -15.00 -8.17
C LEU A 256 -1.57 -15.28 -8.11
N GLU A 257 -2.04 -16.37 -8.70
CA GLU A 257 -3.45 -16.79 -8.66
C GLU A 257 -3.91 -17.07 -7.22
N ALA A 258 -3.08 -17.70 -6.38
CA ALA A 258 -3.37 -17.98 -4.98
C ALA A 258 -3.37 -16.71 -4.11
N ILE A 259 -2.43 -15.80 -4.32
CA ILE A 259 -2.38 -14.48 -3.65
C ILE A 259 -3.62 -13.64 -4.04
N LEU A 260 -4.08 -13.76 -5.29
CA LEU A 260 -5.30 -13.11 -5.77
C LEU A 260 -6.58 -13.80 -5.27
N ALA A 261 -6.54 -15.11 -5.01
CA ALA A 261 -7.67 -15.88 -4.49
C ALA A 261 -7.84 -15.76 -2.96
N ASP A 262 -6.75 -15.67 -2.18
CA ASP A 262 -6.77 -15.48 -0.72
C ASP A 262 -7.14 -14.04 -0.29
N ALA A 263 -7.20 -13.10 -1.23
CA ALA A 263 -7.62 -11.72 -1.03
C ALA A 263 -9.13 -11.47 -1.29
N ALA A 264 -9.91 -12.53 -1.57
CA ALA A 264 -11.37 -12.52 -1.72
C ALA A 264 -12.08 -12.93 -0.42
#